data_AF-A0A7S4UJ98-F1
#
_entry.id   AF-A0A7S4UJ98-F1
#
_cell.length_a   1.000
_cell.length_b   1.000
_cell.length_c   1.000
_cell.angle_alpha   90.00
_cell.angle_beta   90.00
_cell.angle_gamma   90.00
#
_symmetry.space_group_name_H-M   'P 1'
#
loop_
_entity.id
_entity.type
_entity.pdbx_description
1 polymer ?
#
loop_
_entity_poly.entity_id
_entity_poly.type
_entity_poly.pdbx_seq_one_letter_code
_entity_poly.pdbx_strand_id
1 'polypeptide(L)'
;MGKSLQAITILWTLLKQGPEGEPVAERAIILCPSSLVQNWVCELKKWLGDDIKPLPIADSGGKPKKKLLHFEDDYDVLIISYDQMKIHCKEICKMKKIGLLIADEGHRLKN
;
A
#
# COMPACT_ATOMS: atom_id res chain seq x y z
N MET A 1 -14.27 14.14 -7.81
CA MET A 1 -12.89 14.61 -7.52
C MET A 1 -12.00 13.39 -7.44
N GLY A 2 -11.13 13.17 -8.42
CA GLY A 2 -10.31 11.96 -8.60
C GLY A 2 -9.17 11.82 -7.58
N LYS A 3 -9.53 11.72 -6.30
CA LYS A 3 -8.59 11.63 -5.18
C LYS A 3 -7.63 10.44 -5.31
N SER A 4 -8.14 9.29 -5.77
CA SER A 4 -7.31 8.10 -6.02
C SER A 4 -6.22 8.38 -7.05
N LEU A 5 -6.55 9.02 -8.17
CA LEU A 5 -5.55 9.35 -9.20
C LEU A 5 -4.47 10.29 -8.66
N GLN A 6 -4.86 11.33 -7.91
CA GLN A 6 -3.89 12.24 -7.28
C GLN A 6 -2.97 11.50 -6.29
N ALA A 7 -3.52 10.58 -5.50
CA ALA A 7 -2.75 9.76 -4.58
C ALA A 7 -1.81 8.79 -5.31
N ILE A 8 -2.26 8.18 -6.41
CA ILE A 8 -1.44 7.31 -7.26
C ILE A 8 -0.29 8.10 -7.90
N THR A 9 -0.52 9.34 -8.33
CA THR A 9 0.54 10.21 -8.86
C THR A 9 1.62 10.45 -7.82
N ILE A 10 1.25 10.81 -6.58
CA ILE A 10 2.20 11.01 -5.48
C ILE A 10 2.96 9.72 -5.17
N LEU A 11 2.23 8.59 -5.06
CA LEU A 11 2.82 7.29 -4.81
C LEU A 11 3.87 6.95 -5.87
N TRP A 12 3.53 7.11 -7.14
CA TRP A 12 4.44 6.83 -8.25
C TRP A 12 5.67 7.73 -8.23
N THR A 13 5.48 9.05 -8.05
CA THR A 13 6.58 9.99 -7.97
C THR A 13 7.55 9.62 -6.86
N LEU A 14 7.06 9.33 -5.65
CA LEU A 14 7.94 9.01 -4.52
C LEU A 14 8.64 7.65 -4.65
N LEU A 15 8.02 6.69 -5.35
CA LEU A 15 8.62 5.37 -5.60
C LEU A 15 9.66 5.38 -6.74
N LYS A 16 9.67 6.38 -7.60
CA LYS A 16 10.53 6.41 -8.80
C LYS A 16 11.45 7.62 -8.87
N GLN A 17 11.18 8.67 -8.11
CA GLN A 17 11.87 9.95 -8.19
C GLN A 17 12.09 10.55 -6.80
N GLY A 18 13.08 11.44 -6.74
CA GLY A 18 13.35 12.27 -5.58
C GLY A 18 14.30 13.43 -5.93
N PRO A 19 14.51 14.37 -5.00
CA PRO A 19 15.27 15.60 -5.26
C PRO A 19 16.71 15.36 -5.73
N GLU A 20 17.31 14.24 -5.30
CA GLU A 20 18.68 13.86 -5.62
C GLU A 20 18.78 12.83 -6.75
N GLY A 21 17.66 12.57 -7.46
CA GLY A 21 17.60 11.59 -8.55
C GLY A 21 17.30 10.15 -8.10
N GLU A 22 17.25 9.90 -6.79
CA GLU A 22 16.90 8.60 -6.20
C GLU A 22 15.46 8.59 -5.65
N PRO A 23 14.76 7.44 -5.65
CA PRO A 23 13.43 7.32 -5.04
C PRO A 23 13.40 7.77 -3.58
N VAL A 24 12.38 8.57 -3.22
CA VAL A 24 12.15 9.00 -1.83
C VAL A 24 11.67 7.85 -0.95
N ALA A 25 10.90 6.92 -1.52
CA ALA A 25 10.41 5.73 -0.85
C ALA A 25 10.74 4.50 -1.71
N GLU A 26 11.16 3.41 -1.08
CA GLU A 26 11.31 2.14 -1.80
C GLU A 26 10.00 1.35 -1.84
N ARG A 27 9.16 1.51 -0.81
CA ARG A 27 7.88 0.82 -0.66
C ARG A 27 6.82 1.73 -0.05
N ALA A 28 5.57 1.44 -0.40
CA ALA A 28 4.42 2.18 0.10
C ALA A 28 3.36 1.25 0.74
N ILE A 29 2.59 1.81 1.66
CA ILE A 29 1.41 1.17 2.23
C ILE A 29 0.17 2.02 1.93
N ILE A 30 -0.90 1.37 1.49
CA ILE A 30 -2.24 1.96 1.35
C ILE A 30 -3.15 1.30 2.37
N LEU A 31 -3.63 2.09 3.33
CA LEU A 31 -4.66 1.72 4.30
C LEU A 31 -6.02 2.14 3.80
N CYS A 32 -6.96 1.21 3.75
CA CYS A 32 -8.33 1.48 3.31
C CYS A 32 -9.35 0.54 3.99
N PRO A 33 -10.66 0.80 3.89
CA PRO A 33 -11.68 -0.20 4.22
C PRO A 33 -11.49 -1.49 3.40
N SER A 34 -11.80 -2.66 3.99
CA SER A 34 -11.64 -3.96 3.32
C SER A 34 -12.34 -4.06 1.96
N SER A 35 -13.48 -3.37 1.82
CA SER A 35 -14.25 -3.29 0.56
C SER A 35 -13.54 -2.51 -0.55
N LEU A 36 -12.56 -1.65 -0.22
CA LEU A 36 -11.84 -0.81 -1.18
C LEU A 36 -10.47 -1.38 -1.58
N VAL A 37 -9.99 -2.44 -0.93
CA VAL A 37 -8.67 -3.04 -1.23
C VAL A 37 -8.57 -3.45 -2.70
N GLN A 38 -9.58 -4.14 -3.25
CA GLN A 38 -9.56 -4.56 -4.65
C GLN A 38 -9.73 -3.38 -5.61
N ASN A 39 -10.47 -2.34 -5.22
CA ASN A 39 -10.59 -1.13 -6.02
C ASN A 39 -9.23 -0.46 -6.19
N TRP A 40 -8.45 -0.34 -5.11
CA TRP A 40 -7.08 0.18 -5.17
C TRP A 40 -6.15 -0.66 -6.04
N VAL A 41 -6.26 -2.00 -6.01
CA VAL A 41 -5.52 -2.88 -6.94
C VAL A 41 -5.88 -2.56 -8.39
N CYS A 42 -7.17 -2.44 -8.70
CA CYS A 42 -7.65 -2.13 -10.04
C CYS A 42 -7.19 -0.75 -10.51
N GLU A 43 -7.23 0.27 -9.64
CA GLU A 43 -6.78 1.61 -9.98
C GLU A 43 -5.27 1.66 -10.22
N LEU A 44 -4.45 1.04 -9.36
CA LEU A 44 -3.00 0.97 -9.58
C LEU A 44 -2.66 0.28 -10.90
N LYS A 45 -3.27 -0.88 -11.18
CA LYS A 45 -3.05 -1.59 -12.44
C LYS A 45 -3.56 -0.81 -13.66
N LYS A 46 -4.69 -0.11 -13.53
CA LYS A 46 -5.25 0.70 -14.61
C LYS A 46 -4.31 1.83 -15.02
N TRP A 47 -3.67 2.48 -14.05
CA TRP A 47 -2.87 3.69 -14.31
C TRP A 47 -1.38 3.43 -14.46
N LEU A 48 -0.84 2.40 -13.81
CA LEU A 48 0.60 2.11 -13.76
C LEU A 48 0.96 0.75 -14.41
N GLY A 49 -0.02 -0.06 -14.81
CA GLY A 49 0.23 -1.33 -15.47
C GLY A 49 1.05 -2.31 -14.62
N ASP A 50 2.03 -2.95 -15.26
CA ASP A 50 2.91 -3.95 -14.66
C ASP A 50 4.16 -3.33 -13.98
N ASP A 51 4.34 -2.01 -14.06
CA ASP A 51 5.46 -1.32 -13.43
C ASP A 51 5.31 -1.16 -11.90
N ILE A 52 4.16 -1.60 -11.38
CA ILE A 52 3.85 -1.63 -9.95
C ILE A 52 3.30 -2.99 -9.55
N LYS A 53 3.81 -3.53 -8.45
CA LYS A 53 3.38 -4.83 -7.91
C LYS A 53 2.62 -4.64 -6.59
N PRO A 54 1.28 -4.56 -6.62
CA PRO A 54 0.47 -4.43 -5.41
C PRO A 54 0.25 -5.78 -4.71
N LEU A 55 0.34 -5.79 -3.38
CA LEU A 55 -0.02 -6.91 -2.52
C LEU A 55 -1.30 -6.60 -1.74
N PRO A 56 -2.46 -7.17 -2.11
CA PRO A 56 -3.72 -6.95 -1.38
C PRO A 56 -3.88 -7.88 -0.17
N ILE A 57 -4.31 -7.30 0.95
CA ILE A 57 -4.69 -7.98 2.19
C ILE A 57 -5.98 -7.35 2.73
N ALA A 58 -7.15 -7.93 2.43
CA ALA A 58 -8.45 -7.41 2.86
C ALA A 58 -9.03 -8.18 4.05
N ASP A 59 -8.79 -9.49 4.10
CA ASP A 59 -9.52 -10.46 4.89
C ASP A 59 -8.60 -11.57 5.45
N SER A 60 -9.01 -12.15 6.58
CA SER A 60 -8.23 -13.17 7.33
C SER A 60 -8.20 -14.55 6.66
N GLY A 61 -8.95 -14.76 5.57
CA GLY A 61 -9.19 -16.07 4.96
C GLY A 61 -7.99 -16.64 4.19
N GLY A 62 -7.11 -15.78 3.66
CA GLY A 62 -5.83 -16.20 3.09
C GLY A 62 -4.72 -15.96 4.09
N LYS A 63 -3.76 -16.88 4.24
CA LYS A 63 -2.65 -16.81 5.23
C LYS A 63 -1.89 -15.45 5.14
N PRO A 64 -2.29 -14.39 5.88
CA PRO A 64 -1.85 -13.03 5.59
C PRO A 64 -0.39 -12.87 5.99
N LYS A 65 -0.01 -13.53 7.10
CA LYS A 65 1.36 -13.61 7.59
C LYS A 65 2.34 -14.14 6.54
N LYS A 66 1.97 -15.14 5.75
CA LYS A 66 2.86 -15.68 4.71
C LYS A 66 3.06 -14.67 3.58
N LYS A 67 2.00 -13.96 3.19
CA LYS A 67 2.09 -12.91 2.17
C LYS A 67 2.93 -11.73 2.64
N LEU A 68 2.75 -11.31 3.89
CA LEU A 68 3.53 -10.23 4.50
C LEU A 68 5.02 -10.55 4.56
N LEU A 69 5.41 -11.81 4.78
CA LEU A 69 6.81 -12.23 4.74
C LEU A 69 7.47 -12.01 3.37
N HIS A 70 6.71 -12.16 2.29
CA HIS A 70 7.20 -11.99 0.91
C HIS A 70 7.01 -10.57 0.37
N PHE A 71 6.46 -9.65 1.17
CA PHE A 71 6.23 -8.27 0.74
C PHE A 71 7.54 -7.58 0.34
N GLU A 72 8.63 -7.82 1.08
CA GLU A 72 9.92 -7.21 0.80
C GLU A 72 10.60 -7.77 -0.46
N ASP A 73 10.22 -8.96 -0.93
CA ASP A 73 10.88 -9.63 -2.05
C ASP A 73 10.32 -9.17 -3.41
N ASP A 74 9.00 -9.19 -3.55
CA ASP A 74 8.34 -9.15 -4.86
C ASP A 74 7.33 -8.00 -5.04
N TYR A 75 7.14 -7.13 -4.05
CA TYR A 75 6.05 -6.14 -4.06
C TYR A 75 6.51 -4.72 -3.72
N ASP A 76 5.92 -3.75 -4.41
CA ASP A 76 6.21 -2.32 -4.24
C ASP A 76 5.21 -1.65 -3.27
N VAL A 77 3.95 -2.13 -3.28
CA VAL A 77 2.84 -1.50 -2.56
C VAL A 77 2.03 -2.53 -1.78
N LEU A 78 1.95 -2.38 -0.47
CA LEU A 78 1.04 -3.17 0.37
C LEU A 78 -0.30 -2.44 0.46
N ILE A 79 -1.38 -3.08 0.03
CA ILE A 79 -2.74 -2.56 0.18
C ILE A 79 -3.42 -3.38 1.26
N ILE A 80 -3.62 -2.81 2.44
CA ILE A 80 -4.09 -3.54 3.60
C ILE A 80 -5.30 -2.86 4.24
N SER A 81 -6.27 -3.67 4.67
CA SER A 81 -7.43 -3.15 5.37
C SER A 81 -7.07 -2.68 6.79
N TYR A 82 -7.84 -1.73 7.33
CA TYR A 82 -7.65 -1.26 8.71
C TYR A 82 -7.69 -2.41 9.73
N ASP A 83 -8.58 -3.39 9.56
CA ASP A 83 -8.71 -4.52 10.47
C ASP A 83 -7.47 -5.42 10.43
N GLN A 84 -6.96 -5.71 9.23
CA GLN A 84 -5.76 -6.53 9.07
C GLN A 84 -4.50 -5.80 9.52
N MET A 85 -4.42 -4.48 9.32
CA MET A 85 -3.33 -3.65 9.84
C MET A 85 -3.24 -3.73 11.36
N LYS A 86 -4.38 -3.66 12.08
CA LYS A 86 -4.40 -3.79 13.54
C LYS A 86 -3.87 -5.15 14.00
N ILE A 87 -4.24 -6.23 13.32
CA ILE A 87 -3.80 -7.60 13.65
C ILE A 87 -2.31 -7.77 13.37
N HIS A 88 -1.81 -7.22 12.26
CA HIS A 88 -0.46 -7.45 11.74
C HIS A 88 0.51 -6.29 11.96
N CYS A 89 0.14 -5.30 12.77
CA CYS A 89 0.91 -4.09 13.01
C CYS A 89 2.36 -4.39 13.42
N LYS A 90 2.55 -5.38 14.32
CA LYS A 90 3.87 -5.77 14.79
C LYS A 90 4.77 -6.36 13.70
N GLU A 91 4.20 -7.11 12.76
CA GLU A 91 4.96 -7.63 11.61
C GLU A 91 5.27 -6.52 10.60
N ILE A 92 4.31 -5.63 10.33
CA ILE A 92 4.46 -4.54 9.37
C ILE A 92 5.47 -3.50 9.87
N CYS A 93 5.48 -3.16 11.16
CA CYS A 93 6.46 -2.25 11.74
C CYS A 93 7.91 -2.79 11.72
N LYS A 94 8.11 -4.08 11.49
CA LYS A 94 9.46 -4.67 11.33
C LYS A 94 9.97 -4.57 9.90
N MET A 95 9.09 -4.33 8.93
CA MET A 95 9.48 -4.16 7.54
C MET A 95 10.34 -2.92 7.40
N LYS A 96 11.38 -3.03 6.58
CA LYS A 96 12.30 -1.92 6.32
C LYS A 96 11.86 -1.17 5.08
N LYS A 97 12.34 0.07 4.95
CA LYS A 97 12.26 0.86 3.70
C LYS A 97 10.83 1.19 3.24
N ILE A 98 9.85 1.20 4.15
CA ILE A 98 8.54 1.82 3.92
C ILE A 98 8.70 3.33 4.07
N GLY A 99 8.57 4.06 2.97
CA GLY A 99 8.73 5.52 2.95
C GLY A 99 7.42 6.29 2.79
N LEU A 100 6.30 5.60 2.51
CA LEU A 100 5.01 6.22 2.26
C LEU A 100 3.85 5.42 2.87
N LEU A 101 2.96 6.12 3.55
CA LEU A 101 1.69 5.60 4.05
C LEU A 101 0.54 6.50 3.56
N ILE A 102 -0.40 5.91 2.82
CA ILE A 102 -1.62 6.58 2.36
C ILE A 102 -2.79 6.00 3.17
N ALA A 103 -3.52 6.84 3.89
CA ALA A 103 -4.70 6.43 4.64
C ALA A 103 -5.98 6.95 3.95
N ASP A 104 -6.67 6.04 3.25
CA ASP A 104 -7.97 6.29 2.65
C ASP A 104 -9.08 6.23 3.70
N GLU A 105 -10.08 7.12 3.57
CA GLU A 105 -11.12 7.32 4.59
C GLU A 105 -10.56 7.55 6.01
N GLY A 106 -9.42 8.23 6.14
CA GLY A 106 -8.71 8.43 7.42
C GLY A 106 -9.51 9.10 8.54
N HIS A 107 -10.70 9.67 8.25
CA HIS A 107 -11.64 10.10 9.30
C HIS A 107 -12.07 8.94 10.21
N ARG A 108 -12.00 7.68 9.74
CA ARG A 108 -12.25 6.46 10.52
C ARG A 108 -11.17 6.15 11.56
N LEU A 109 -10.01 6.81 11.51
CA LEU A 109 -8.94 6.64 12.50
C LEU A 109 -9.20 7.41 13.81
N LYS A 110 -10.28 8.20 13.87
CA LYS A 110 -10.72 8.84 15.12
C LYS A 110 -11.49 7.81 15.95
N ASN A 111 -10.77 7.18 16.89
CA ASN A 111 -11.17 6.33 18.04
C ASN A 111 -10.42 5.00 18.07
#